data_AF-A0A516KDR4-F1
#
_entry.id   AF-A0A516KDR4-F1
#
_cell.length_a   1.000
_cell.length_b   1.000
_cell.length_c   1.000
_cell.angle_alpha   90.00
_cell.angle_beta   90.00
_cell.angle_gamma   90.00
#
_symmetry.space_group_name_H-M   'P 1'
#
loop_
_entity.id
_entity.type
_entity.pdbx_description
1 polymer ?
#
loop_
_entity_poly.entity_id
_entity_poly.type
_entity_poly.pdbx_seq_one_letter_code
_entity_poly.pdbx_strand_id
1 'polypeptide(L)'
;MPIQNDHEIHELYELSQRLEKSANIAKNNADIEQIQHVQQRLREVQDQIQHARGRAINGSGTSTEPLFEAQQRVEECQHQMERALVNLQAQQDNVQP
;
A
#
# COMPACT_ATOMS: atom_id res chain seq x y z
N MET A 1 -16.71 13.67 -19.11
CA MET A 1 -15.51 12.81 -19.18
C MET A 1 -15.51 11.87 -17.98
N PRO A 2 -16.17 10.70 -18.05
CA PRO A 2 -16.19 9.71 -16.96
C PRO A 2 -15.00 8.73 -17.00
N ILE A 3 -14.45 8.47 -18.19
CA ILE A 3 -13.54 7.34 -18.47
C ILE A 3 -12.18 7.46 -17.75
N GLN A 4 -11.70 8.68 -17.49
CA GLN A 4 -10.40 8.90 -16.84
C GLN A 4 -10.40 8.51 -15.35
N ASN A 5 -11.52 8.69 -14.65
CA ASN A 5 -11.61 8.32 -13.23
C ASN A 5 -11.64 6.80 -13.05
N ASP A 6 -12.38 6.08 -13.90
CA ASP A 6 -12.52 4.63 -13.78
C ASP A 6 -11.18 3.91 -14.06
N HIS A 7 -10.41 4.40 -15.04
CA HIS A 7 -9.09 3.86 -15.34
C HIS A 7 -8.09 4.08 -14.19
N GLU A 8 -8.01 5.31 -13.68
CA GLU A 8 -7.14 5.65 -12.55
C GLU A 8 -7.50 4.82 -11.30
N ILE A 9 -8.79 4.66 -11.01
CA ILE A 9 -9.27 3.83 -9.89
C ILE A 9 -8.81 2.39 -10.05
N HIS A 10 -8.93 1.83 -11.26
CA HIS A 10 -8.49 0.47 -11.52
C HIS A 10 -6.97 0.32 -11.42
N GLU A 11 -6.19 1.29 -11.89
CA GLU A 11 -4.73 1.29 -11.75
C GLU A 11 -4.28 1.32 -10.29
N LEU A 12 -4.92 2.16 -9.46
CA LEU A 12 -4.63 2.23 -8.02
C LEU A 12 -5.00 0.92 -7.32
N TYR A 13 -6.09 0.29 -7.72
CA TYR A 13 -6.50 -1.02 -7.22
C TYR A 13 -5.45 -2.09 -7.55
N GLU A 14 -5.06 -2.23 -8.81
CA GLU A 14 -4.04 -3.20 -9.26
C GLU A 14 -2.67 -2.92 -8.62
N LEU A 15 -2.32 -1.65 -8.45
CA LEU A 15 -1.09 -1.26 -7.76
C LEU A 15 -1.11 -1.67 -6.29
N SER A 16 -2.24 -1.50 -5.59
CA SER A 16 -2.39 -1.95 -4.20
C SER A 16 -2.18 -3.47 -4.06
N GLN A 17 -2.72 -4.27 -4.98
CA GLN A 17 -2.52 -5.73 -4.99
C GLN A 17 -1.06 -6.12 -5.24
N ARG A 18 -0.38 -5.41 -6.15
CA ARG A 18 1.04 -5.66 -6.42
C ARG A 18 1.90 -5.34 -5.21
N LEU A 19 1.63 -4.23 -4.53
CA LEU A 19 2.36 -3.85 -3.32
C LEU A 19 2.12 -4.82 -2.16
N GLU A 20 0.90 -5.35 -2.00
CA GLU A 20 0.62 -6.42 -1.04
C GLU A 20 1.46 -7.68 -1.31
N LYS A 21 1.55 -8.10 -2.58
CA LYS A 21 2.41 -9.24 -2.96
C LYS A 21 3.88 -8.96 -2.63
N SER A 22 4.38 -7.78 -2.98
CA SER A 22 5.75 -7.37 -2.65
C SER A 22 6.01 -7.30 -1.15
N ALA A 23 5.05 -6.79 -0.36
CA ALA A 23 5.14 -6.74 1.10
C ALA A 23 5.27 -8.15 1.69
N ASN A 24 4.43 -9.08 1.22
CA ASN A 24 4.50 -10.47 1.65
C ASN A 24 5.83 -11.14 1.28
N ILE A 25 6.35 -10.89 0.08
CA ILE A 25 7.66 -11.43 -0.35
C ILE A 25 8.78 -10.85 0.52
N ALA A 26 8.82 -9.54 0.72
CA ALA A 26 9.87 -8.88 1.50
C ALA A 26 9.87 -9.36 2.96
N LYS A 27 8.68 -9.49 3.57
CA LYS A 27 8.50 -10.08 4.92
C LYS A 27 9.00 -11.51 4.99
N ASN A 28 8.62 -12.36 4.04
CA ASN A 28 9.00 -13.77 4.04
C ASN A 28 10.51 -13.96 3.83
N ASN A 29 11.15 -13.06 3.08
CA ASN A 29 12.59 -13.08 2.85
C ASN A 29 13.39 -12.37 3.94
N ALA A 30 12.74 -11.79 4.96
CA ALA A 30 13.38 -10.95 5.98
C ALA A 30 14.24 -9.81 5.39
N ASP A 31 13.83 -9.28 4.23
CA ASP A 31 14.59 -8.28 3.48
C ASP A 31 14.20 -6.86 3.95
N ILE A 32 15.02 -6.30 4.84
CA ILE A 32 14.79 -5.00 5.47
C ILE A 32 14.74 -3.87 4.43
N GLU A 33 15.63 -3.89 3.43
CA GLU A 33 15.70 -2.84 2.41
C GLU A 33 14.43 -2.86 1.54
N GLN A 34 13.99 -4.05 1.13
CA GLN A 34 12.73 -4.19 0.41
C GLN A 34 11.52 -3.82 1.28
N ILE A 35 11.56 -4.12 2.58
CA ILE A 35 10.50 -3.73 3.50
C ILE A 35 10.35 -2.21 3.54
N GLN A 36 11.46 -1.48 3.66
CA GLN A 36 11.47 -0.01 3.67
C GLN A 36 11.02 0.57 2.32
N HIS A 37 11.50 0.01 1.22
CA HIS A 37 11.11 0.44 -0.12
C HIS A 37 9.61 0.24 -0.37
N VAL A 38 9.06 -0.93 0.01
CA VAL A 38 7.62 -1.20 -0.12
C VAL A 38 6.80 -0.30 0.80
N GLN A 39 7.24 -0.01 2.03
CA GLN A 39 6.57 0.97 2.90
C GLN A 39 6.48 2.36 2.27
N GLN A 40 7.57 2.83 1.64
CA GLN A 40 7.55 4.12 0.97
C GLN A 40 6.53 4.15 -0.18
N ARG A 41 6.51 3.09 -1.00
CA ARG A 41 5.53 2.96 -2.08
C ARG A 41 4.09 2.87 -1.58
N LEU A 42 3.85 2.17 -0.47
CA LEU A 42 2.52 2.10 0.15
C LEU A 42 2.03 3.49 0.59
N ARG A 43 2.91 4.35 1.14
CA ARG A 43 2.57 5.74 1.48
C ARG A 43 2.20 6.57 0.24
N GLU A 44 3.00 6.49 -0.82
CA GLU A 44 2.71 7.19 -2.08
C GLU A 44 1.35 6.80 -2.65
N VAL A 45 1.02 5.51 -2.63
CA VAL A 45 -0.26 4.99 -3.13
C VAL A 45 -1.43 5.38 -2.22
N GLN A 46 -1.24 5.41 -0.91
CA GLN A 46 -2.25 5.89 0.04
C GLN A 46 -2.65 7.34 -0.27
N ASP A 47 -1.67 8.22 -0.49
CA ASP A 47 -1.92 9.62 -0.85
C ASP A 47 -2.67 9.71 -2.18
N GLN A 48 -2.28 8.92 -3.19
CA GLN A 48 -2.97 8.89 -4.49
C GLN A 48 -4.42 8.42 -4.37
N ILE A 49 -4.67 7.37 -3.59
CA ILE A 49 -6.02 6.88 -3.31
C ILE A 49 -6.85 7.95 -2.61
N GLN A 50 -6.29 8.65 -1.62
CA GLN A 50 -7.01 9.70 -0.89
C GLN A 50 -7.40 10.86 -1.82
N HIS A 51 -6.50 11.28 -2.71
CA HIS A 51 -6.82 12.28 -3.74
C HIS A 51 -7.89 11.79 -4.72
N ALA A 52 -7.79 10.55 -5.21
CA ALA A 52 -8.77 9.95 -6.12
C ALA A 52 -10.16 9.86 -5.47
N ARG A 53 -10.23 9.47 -4.20
CA ARG A 53 -11.48 9.44 -3.42
C ARG A 53 -12.09 10.83 -3.30
N GLY A 54 -11.27 11.84 -2.98
CA GLY A 54 -11.72 13.23 -2.89
C GLY A 54 -12.32 13.75 -4.20
N ARG A 55 -11.75 13.36 -5.35
CA ARG A 55 -12.30 13.70 -6.68
C ARG A 55 -13.57 12.94 -7.00
N ALA A 56 -13.61 11.64 -6.71
CA ALA A 56 -14.76 10.79 -7.01
C ALA A 56 -16.02 11.23 -6.23
N ILE A 57 -15.87 11.58 -4.94
CA ILE A 57 -16.97 12.09 -4.10
C ILE A 57 -17.54 13.41 -4.64
N ASN A 58 -16.69 14.28 -5.19
CA ASN A 58 -17.08 15.62 -5.64
C ASN A 58 -17.56 15.70 -7.10
N GLY A 59 -17.26 14.71 -7.94
CA GLY A 59 -17.31 14.91 -9.40
C GLY A 59 -17.91 13.81 -10.25
N SER A 60 -18.13 12.59 -9.75
CA SER A 60 -18.51 11.48 -10.64
C SER A 60 -19.30 10.40 -9.91
N GLY A 61 -20.46 10.02 -10.46
CA GLY A 61 -21.23 8.83 -10.03
C GLY A 61 -20.53 7.49 -10.31
N THR A 62 -19.20 7.49 -10.26
CA THR A 62 -18.30 6.34 -10.39
C THR A 62 -18.25 5.60 -9.06
N SER A 63 -18.23 4.26 -9.08
CA SER A 63 -18.10 3.47 -7.84
C SER A 63 -16.75 3.75 -7.17
N THR A 64 -16.80 4.17 -5.90
CA THR A 64 -15.60 4.37 -5.05
C THR A 64 -15.17 3.09 -4.34
N GLU A 65 -15.89 1.99 -4.53
CA GLU A 65 -15.65 0.71 -3.86
C GLU A 65 -14.21 0.17 -4.09
N PRO A 66 -13.65 0.20 -5.32
CA PRO A 66 -12.28 -0.27 -5.53
C PRO A 66 -11.24 0.61 -4.81
N LEU A 67 -11.50 1.92 -4.66
CA LEU A 67 -10.62 2.81 -3.89
C LEU A 67 -10.70 2.51 -2.39
N PHE A 68 -11.87 2.13 -1.88
CA PHE A 68 -12.03 1.75 -0.48
C PHE A 68 -11.29 0.44 -0.20
N GLU A 69 -11.45 -0.57 -1.05
CA GLU A 69 -10.70 -1.83 -0.94
C GLU A 69 -9.18 -1.61 -1.05
N ALA A 70 -8.74 -0.78 -2.01
CA ALA A 70 -7.33 -0.46 -2.17
C ALA A 70 -6.77 0.25 -0.93
N GLN A 71 -7.54 1.18 -0.34
CA GLN A 71 -7.12 1.88 0.88
C GLN A 71 -6.97 0.92 2.06
N GLN A 72 -7.99 0.08 2.31
CA GLN A 72 -7.93 -0.90 3.39
C GLN A 72 -6.72 -1.82 3.24
N ARG A 73 -6.46 -2.31 2.02
CA ARG A 73 -5.30 -3.16 1.71
C ARG A 73 -3.98 -2.45 1.99
N VAL A 74 -3.85 -1.20 1.57
CA VAL A 74 -2.63 -0.39 1.79
C VAL A 74 -2.39 -0.18 3.28
N GLU A 75 -3.41 0.19 4.04
CA GLU A 75 -3.32 0.40 5.51
C GLU A 75 -2.92 -0.90 6.24
N GLU A 76 -3.56 -2.02 5.89
CA GLU A 76 -3.22 -3.33 6.43
C GLU A 76 -1.77 -3.72 6.12
N CYS A 77 -1.31 -3.50 4.88
CA CYS A 77 0.07 -3.76 4.48
C CYS A 77 1.07 -2.89 5.25
N GLN A 78 0.78 -1.59 5.42
CA GLN A 78 1.66 -0.69 6.16
C GLN A 78 1.84 -1.17 7.61
N HIS A 79 0.74 -1.50 8.30
CA HIS A 79 0.79 -2.01 9.67
C HIS A 79 1.54 -3.34 9.78
N GLN A 80 1.34 -4.26 8.84
CA GLN A 80 2.08 -5.53 8.82
C GLN A 80 3.58 -5.31 8.61
N MET A 81 3.94 -4.40 7.72
CA MET A 81 5.34 -4.11 7.39
C MET A 81 6.06 -3.38 8.52
N GLU A 82 5.40 -2.47 9.21
CA GLU A 82 5.93 -1.81 10.41
C GLU A 82 6.29 -2.84 11.49
N ARG A 83 5.37 -3.77 11.76
CA ARG A 83 5.62 -4.87 12.72
C ARG A 83 6.76 -5.78 12.26
N ALA A 84 6.83 -6.12 10.98
CA ALA A 84 7.90 -6.92 10.43
C ALA A 84 9.26 -6.24 10.59
N LEU A 85 9.34 -4.94 10.29
CA LEU A 85 10.56 -4.15 10.41
C LEU A 85 11.07 -4.11 11.86
N VAL A 86 10.18 -3.80 12.82
CA VAL A 86 10.52 -3.79 14.25
C VAL A 86 11.04 -5.14 14.72
N ASN A 87 10.38 -6.24 14.32
CA ASN A 87 10.80 -7.58 14.71
C ASN A 87 12.16 -7.96 14.12
N LEU A 88 12.44 -7.62 12.86
CA LEU A 88 13.71 -7.91 12.20
C LEU A 88 14.87 -7.09 12.80
N GLN A 89 14.62 -5.81 13.10
CA GLN A 89 15.61 -4.96 13.78
C GLN A 89 15.92 -5.48 15.18
N ALA A 90 14.91 -5.85 15.96
CA ALA A 90 15.11 -6.44 17.29
C ALA A 90 15.86 -7.78 17.24
N GLN A 91 15.71 -8.57 16.18
CA GLN A 91 16.54 -9.77 15.97
C GLN A 91 17.99 -9.40 15.72
N GLN A 92 18.27 -8.41 14.85
CA GLN A 92 19.63 -7.96 14.54
C GLN A 92 20.36 -7.35 15.75
N ASP A 93 19.65 -6.60 16.60
CA ASP A 93 20.24 -6.01 17.81
C ASP A 93 20.61 -7.09 18.84
N ASN A 94 19.84 -8.18 18.92
CA ASN A 94 20.11 -9.29 19.85
C ASN A 94 21.24 -10.25 19.38
N VAL A 95 21.75 -10.12 18.16
CA VAL A 95 22.93 -10.88 17.68
C VAL A 95 24.25 -10.09 17.74
N GLN A 96 24.24 -8.83 18.20
CA GLN A 96 25.48 -8.10 18.47
C GLN A 96 26.00 -8.43 19.90
N PRO A 97 27.21 -9.01 20.05
CA PRO A 97 27.81 -9.37 21.34
C PRO A 97 28.32 -8.17 22.15
#